data_AF-A0A518I7B0-F1
#
_entry.id   AF-A0A518I7B0-F1
#
_cell.length_a   1.000
_cell.length_b   1.000
_cell.length_c   1.000
_cell.angle_alpha   90.00
_cell.angle_beta   90.00
_cell.angle_gamma   90.00
#
_symmetry.space_group_name_H-M   'P 1'
#
loop_
_entity.id
_entity.type
_entity.pdbx_description
1 polymer ?
#
loop_
_entity_poly.entity_id
_entity_poly.type
_entity_poly.pdbx_seq_one_letter_code
_entity_poly.pdbx_strand_id
1 'polypeptide(L)'
;MHAEQTASTQANYQQLQGQLVGVIKDLEPIQKQLLALYQEKSKALKQVDVKQIDRLALAEEELTRELQFVLLRRQQLLQSAEQQGLPSGSLQELLTGMGVPESAAIFQQIEEAQERSKKLRHESWVQWIVSQRSYQHYSQILELIAHSGQKVPTYSHGQNESSTGGAIFDASA
;
A
#
# COMPACT_ATOMS: atom_id res chain seq x y z
N MET A 1 8.49 -49.96 4.69
CA MET A 1 9.22 -48.69 4.51
C MET A 1 8.58 -47.75 3.48
N HIS A 2 7.96 -48.23 2.39
CA HIS A 2 7.29 -47.32 1.43
C HIS A 2 5.94 -46.74 1.88
N ALA A 3 5.17 -47.44 2.72
CA ALA A 3 3.86 -46.96 3.20
C ALA A 3 3.95 -45.84 4.25
N GLU A 4 5.05 -45.77 5.00
CA GLU A 4 5.28 -44.70 5.99
C GLU A 4 5.69 -43.39 5.31
N GLN A 5 6.43 -43.45 4.20
CA GLN A 5 6.86 -42.28 3.41
C GLN A 5 5.72 -41.63 2.62
N THR A 6 4.75 -42.41 2.15
CA THR A 6 3.56 -41.87 1.46
C THR A 6 2.60 -41.19 2.45
N ALA A 7 2.44 -41.76 3.65
CA ALA A 7 1.62 -41.16 4.70
C ALA A 7 2.18 -39.83 5.22
N SER A 8 3.51 -39.73 5.43
CA SER A 8 4.15 -38.47 5.85
C SER A 8 4.06 -37.38 4.78
N THR A 9 4.16 -37.76 3.51
CA THR A 9 4.03 -36.84 2.38
C THR A 9 2.62 -36.28 2.30
N GLN A 10 1.59 -37.13 2.41
CA GLN A 10 0.18 -36.69 2.41
C GLN A 10 -0.17 -35.77 3.58
N ALA A 11 0.34 -36.05 4.78
CA ALA A 11 0.16 -35.18 5.94
C ALA A 11 0.78 -33.78 5.73
N ASN A 12 1.96 -33.72 5.10
CA ASN A 12 2.62 -32.45 4.77
C ASN A 12 1.82 -31.63 3.73
N TYR A 13 1.27 -32.28 2.70
CA TYR A 13 0.39 -31.61 1.72
C TYR A 13 -0.86 -31.03 2.37
N GLN A 14 -1.51 -31.78 3.26
CA GLN A 14 -2.69 -31.30 3.99
C GLN A 14 -2.35 -30.10 4.89
N GLN A 15 -1.18 -30.12 5.53
CA GLN A 15 -0.69 -29.01 6.33
C GLN A 15 -0.44 -27.75 5.48
N LEU A 16 0.24 -27.87 4.34
CA LEU A 16 0.48 -26.76 3.41
C LEU A 16 -0.84 -26.16 2.89
N GLN A 17 -1.79 -27.03 2.52
CA GLN A 17 -3.11 -26.59 2.08
C GLN A 17 -3.86 -25.83 3.19
N GLY A 18 -3.83 -26.32 4.43
CA GLY A 18 -4.44 -25.64 5.57
C GLY A 18 -3.80 -24.27 5.85
N GLN A 19 -2.47 -24.18 5.78
CA GLN A 19 -1.74 -22.92 5.94
C GLN A 19 -2.09 -21.92 4.82
N LEU A 20 -2.21 -22.39 3.58
CA LEU A 20 -2.58 -21.55 2.43
C LEU A 20 -4.00 -20.96 2.60
N VAL A 21 -4.97 -21.80 2.99
CA VAL A 21 -6.33 -21.34 3.30
C VAL A 21 -6.32 -20.32 4.44
N GLY A 22 -5.52 -20.56 5.48
CA GLY A 22 -5.36 -19.61 6.59
C GLY A 22 -4.82 -18.24 6.13
N VAL A 23 -3.79 -18.23 5.28
CA VAL A 23 -3.22 -16.98 4.73
C VAL A 23 -4.26 -16.19 3.95
N ILE A 24 -5.04 -16.85 3.08
CA ILE A 24 -6.07 -16.17 2.28
C ILE A 24 -7.19 -15.62 3.15
N LYS A 25 -7.66 -16.42 4.12
CA LYS A 25 -8.73 -16.05 5.03
C LYS A 25 -8.37 -14.85 5.90
N ASP A 26 -7.12 -14.76 6.33
CA ASP A 26 -6.62 -13.63 7.12
C ASP A 26 -6.35 -12.39 6.26
N LEU A 27 -5.96 -12.57 4.99
CA LEU A 27 -5.66 -11.47 4.07
C LEU A 27 -6.90 -10.66 3.67
N GLU A 28 -8.01 -11.35 3.40
CA GLU A 28 -9.24 -10.72 2.90
C GLU A 28 -9.79 -9.60 3.80
N PRO A 29 -10.02 -9.81 5.12
CA PRO A 29 -10.58 -8.77 5.99
C PRO A 29 -9.65 -7.55 6.06
N ILE A 30 -8.34 -7.75 6.17
CA ILE A 30 -7.34 -6.67 6.24
C ILE A 30 -7.38 -5.82 4.97
N GLN A 31 -7.42 -6.45 3.79
CA GLN A 31 -7.51 -5.73 2.52
C GLN A 31 -8.80 -4.91 2.39
N LYS A 32 -9.93 -5.46 2.85
CA LYS A 32 -11.21 -4.75 2.85
C LYS A 32 -11.19 -3.55 3.81
N GLN A 33 -10.65 -3.72 5.00
CA GLN A 33 -10.51 -2.66 6.00
C GLN A 33 -9.57 -1.55 5.52
N LEU A 34 -8.43 -1.89 4.93
CA LEU A 34 -7.51 -0.91 4.34
C LEU A 34 -8.16 -0.11 3.19
N LEU A 35 -8.94 -0.77 2.32
CA LEU A 35 -9.66 -0.07 1.25
C LEU A 35 -10.69 0.91 1.80
N ALA A 36 -11.47 0.50 2.82
CA ALA A 36 -12.42 1.38 3.48
C ALA A 36 -11.71 2.56 4.15
N LEU A 37 -10.62 2.30 4.87
CA LEU A 37 -9.79 3.31 5.50
C LEU A 37 -9.27 4.32 4.47
N TYR A 38 -8.79 3.87 3.31
CA TYR A 38 -8.29 4.77 2.27
C TYR A 38 -9.37 5.64 1.64
N GLN A 39 -10.59 5.11 1.50
CA GLN A 39 -11.73 5.93 1.07
C GLN A 39 -12.10 6.99 2.10
N GLU A 40 -12.09 6.65 3.39
CA GLU A 40 -12.35 7.61 4.48
C GLU A 40 -11.24 8.66 4.58
N LYS A 41 -9.98 8.25 4.50
CA LYS A 41 -8.81 9.14 4.53
C LYS A 41 -8.82 10.10 3.35
N SER A 42 -9.22 9.64 2.16
CA SER A 42 -9.40 10.49 0.97
C SER A 42 -10.48 11.55 1.19
N LYS A 43 -11.60 11.22 1.86
CA LYS A 43 -12.63 12.21 2.23
C LYS A 43 -12.10 13.23 3.24
N ALA A 44 -11.41 12.76 4.28
CA ALA A 44 -10.84 13.62 5.32
C ALA A 44 -9.78 14.59 4.74
N LEU A 45 -8.93 14.13 3.82
CA LEU A 45 -7.97 14.96 3.10
C LEU A 45 -8.65 16.08 2.29
N LYS A 46 -9.76 15.78 1.60
CA LYS A 46 -10.52 16.78 0.84
C LYS A 46 -11.18 17.83 1.73
N GLN A 47 -11.57 17.45 2.94
CA GLN A 47 -12.21 18.34 3.92
C GLN A 47 -11.21 19.05 4.83
N VAL A 48 -9.92 18.71 4.72
CA VAL A 48 -8.84 19.20 5.61
C VAL A 48 -9.16 18.88 7.09
N ASP A 49 -9.78 17.72 7.34
CA ASP A 49 -10.07 17.25 8.70
C ASP A 49 -8.84 16.56 9.28
N VAL A 50 -7.92 17.37 9.82
CA VAL A 50 -6.65 16.91 10.39
C VAL A 50 -6.85 15.90 11.51
N LYS A 51 -7.86 16.09 12.36
CA LYS A 51 -8.12 15.18 13.49
C LYS A 51 -8.53 13.80 13.02
N GLN A 52 -9.37 13.74 11.98
CA GLN A 52 -9.77 12.47 11.39
C GLN A 52 -8.59 11.82 10.65
N ILE A 53 -7.74 12.60 9.97
CA ILE A 53 -6.53 12.09 9.32
C ILE A 53 -5.59 11.43 10.34
N ASP A 54 -5.32 12.09 11.47
CA ASP A 54 -4.45 11.55 12.53
C ASP A 54 -5.03 10.26 13.12
N ARG A 55 -6.34 10.23 13.38
CA ARG A 55 -7.02 9.02 13.87
C ARG A 55 -6.91 7.86 12.87
N LEU A 56 -7.14 8.14 11.58
CA LEU A 56 -7.05 7.13 10.53
C LEU A 56 -5.61 6.64 10.32
N ALA A 57 -4.60 7.49 10.54
CA ALA A 57 -3.20 7.09 10.45
C ALA A 57 -2.82 6.01 11.48
N LEU A 58 -3.35 6.10 12.71
CA LEU A 58 -3.13 5.08 13.75
C LEU A 58 -3.73 3.73 13.34
N ALA A 59 -4.97 3.73 12.83
CA ALA A 59 -5.63 2.52 12.35
C ALA A 59 -4.92 1.93 11.11
N GLU A 60 -4.37 2.79 10.24
CA GLU A 60 -3.59 2.37 9.08
C GLU A 60 -2.30 1.66 9.50
N GLU A 61 -1.61 2.15 10.54
CA GLU A 61 -0.39 1.53 11.07
C GLU A 61 -0.67 0.12 11.59
N GLU A 62 -1.76 -0.05 12.35
CA GLU A 62 -2.19 -1.35 12.88
C GLU A 62 -2.50 -2.34 11.75
N LEU A 63 -3.34 -1.95 10.78
CA LEU A 63 -3.69 -2.80 9.64
C LEU A 63 -2.47 -3.13 8.77
N THR A 64 -1.55 -2.19 8.59
CA THR A 64 -0.30 -2.42 7.85
C THR A 64 0.57 -3.45 8.55
N ARG A 65 0.65 -3.40 9.88
CA ARG A 65 1.39 -4.36 10.69
C ARG A 65 0.78 -5.76 10.59
N GLU A 66 -0.54 -5.87 10.67
CA GLU A 66 -1.24 -7.15 10.46
C GLU A 66 -1.00 -7.72 9.05
N LEU A 67 -1.06 -6.86 8.03
CA LEU A 67 -0.77 -7.25 6.65
C LEU A 67 0.66 -7.79 6.52
N GLN A 68 1.64 -7.15 7.14
CA GLN A 68 3.03 -7.61 7.14
C GLN A 68 3.16 -9.01 7.75
N PHE A 69 2.45 -9.30 8.85
CA PHE A 69 2.44 -10.64 9.44
C PHE A 69 1.84 -11.70 8.50
N VAL A 70 0.76 -11.37 7.79
CA VAL A 70 0.16 -12.27 6.80
C VAL A 70 1.14 -12.52 5.64
N LEU A 71 1.81 -11.48 5.13
CA LEU A 71 2.79 -11.60 4.06
C LEU A 71 4.02 -12.41 4.46
N LEU A 72 4.48 -12.27 5.70
CA LEU A 72 5.56 -13.08 6.24
C LEU A 72 5.16 -14.57 6.30
N ARG A 73 3.95 -14.87 6.79
CA ARG A 73 3.41 -16.25 6.80
C ARG A 73 3.30 -16.82 5.38
N ARG A 74 2.85 -16.03 4.41
CA ARG A 74 2.86 -16.41 2.98
C ARG A 74 4.27 -16.75 2.50
N GLN A 75 5.27 -15.93 2.83
CA GLN A 75 6.65 -16.17 2.41
C GLN A 75 7.21 -17.47 3.02
N GLN A 76 6.98 -17.69 4.32
CA GLN A 76 7.39 -18.92 5.01
C GLN A 76 6.73 -20.16 4.40
N LEU A 77 5.45 -20.07 4.02
CA LEU A 77 4.74 -21.15 3.32
C LEU A 77 5.43 -21.49 1.99
N LEU A 78 5.72 -20.49 1.15
CA LEU A 78 6.36 -20.71 -0.14
C LEU A 78 7.78 -21.28 0.01
N GLN A 79 8.54 -20.81 0.99
CA GLN A 79 9.86 -21.36 1.31
C GLN A 79 9.78 -22.82 1.77
N SER A 80 8.78 -23.16 2.58
CA SER A 80 8.56 -24.53 3.05
C SER A 80 8.17 -25.46 1.90
N ALA A 81 7.39 -24.96 0.94
CA ALA A 81 7.05 -25.69 -0.27
C ALA A 81 8.27 -25.92 -1.17
N GLU A 82 9.13 -24.91 -1.34
CA GLU A 82 10.38 -25.02 -2.11
C GLU A 82 11.31 -26.10 -1.56
N GLN A 83 11.45 -26.17 -0.24
CA GLN A 83 12.24 -27.22 0.45
C GLN A 83 11.70 -28.64 0.19
N GLN A 84 10.43 -28.75 -0.19
CA GLN A 84 9.77 -30.02 -0.53
C GLN A 84 9.78 -30.29 -2.05
N GLY A 85 10.46 -29.45 -2.83
CA GLY A 85 10.53 -29.57 -4.29
C GLY A 85 9.26 -29.13 -5.01
N LEU A 86 8.36 -28.40 -4.33
CA LEU A 86 7.15 -27.84 -4.93
C LEU A 86 7.42 -26.47 -5.56
N PRO A 87 6.61 -26.06 -6.55
CA PRO A 87 6.66 -24.71 -7.09
C PRO A 87 6.41 -23.66 -6.00
N SER A 88 7.27 -22.64 -5.94
CA SER A 88 7.26 -21.61 -4.90
C SER A 88 7.14 -20.16 -5.44
N GLY A 89 6.99 -19.98 -6.76
CA GLY A 89 6.90 -18.65 -7.37
C GLY A 89 5.62 -17.90 -7.01
N SER A 90 4.50 -18.62 -6.86
CA SER A 90 3.23 -18.04 -6.43
C SER A 90 2.33 -19.04 -5.69
N LEU A 91 1.30 -18.54 -4.99
CA LEU A 91 0.30 -19.41 -4.36
C LEU A 91 -0.51 -20.20 -5.39
N GLN A 92 -0.68 -19.66 -6.60
CA GLN A 92 -1.36 -20.36 -7.71
C GLN A 92 -0.49 -21.50 -8.23
N GLU A 93 0.80 -21.26 -8.46
CA GLU A 93 1.77 -22.30 -8.84
C GLU A 93 1.90 -23.40 -7.78
N LEU A 94 1.85 -23.01 -6.50
CA LEU A 94 1.85 -23.98 -5.41
C LEU A 94 0.60 -24.86 -5.46
N LEU A 95 -0.59 -24.28 -5.66
CA LEU A 95 -1.84 -25.04 -5.78
C LEU A 95 -1.85 -26.00 -6.97
N THR A 96 -1.37 -25.56 -8.14
CA THR A 96 -1.25 -26.43 -9.32
C THR A 96 -0.23 -27.55 -9.09
N GLY A 97 0.91 -27.24 -8.45
CA GLY A 97 1.90 -28.24 -8.04
C GLY A 97 1.40 -29.26 -7.02
N MET A 98 0.40 -28.90 -6.20
CA MET A 98 -0.29 -29.81 -5.28
C MET A 98 -1.44 -30.59 -5.95
N GLY A 99 -1.72 -30.36 -7.23
CA GLY A 99 -2.80 -31.02 -7.96
C GLY A 99 -4.20 -30.53 -7.60
N VAL A 100 -4.33 -29.33 -7.03
CA VAL A 100 -5.63 -28.72 -6.76
C VAL A 100 -6.23 -28.24 -8.09
N PRO A 101 -7.49 -28.60 -8.41
CA PRO A 101 -8.11 -28.19 -9.66
C PRO A 101 -8.29 -26.67 -9.71
N GLU A 102 -8.04 -26.06 -10.87
CA GLU A 102 -8.18 -24.61 -11.06
C GLU A 102 -9.61 -24.10 -10.81
N SER A 103 -10.61 -24.97 -10.93
CA SER A 103 -12.01 -24.68 -10.61
C SER A 103 -12.30 -24.59 -9.10
N ALA A 104 -11.32 -24.92 -8.24
CA ALA A 104 -11.49 -24.80 -6.80
C ALA A 104 -11.65 -23.33 -6.41
N ALA A 105 -12.58 -23.05 -5.48
CA ALA A 105 -12.89 -21.71 -5.00
C ALA A 105 -11.66 -20.91 -4.50
N ILE A 106 -10.60 -21.61 -4.09
CA ILE A 106 -9.36 -21.01 -3.61
C ILE A 106 -8.61 -20.23 -4.70
N PHE A 107 -8.69 -20.67 -5.97
CA PHE A 107 -8.11 -19.91 -7.08
C PHE A 107 -8.81 -18.58 -7.27
N GLN A 108 -10.14 -18.57 -7.22
CA GLN A 108 -10.95 -17.35 -7.26
C GLN A 108 -10.62 -16.42 -6.09
N GLN A 109 -10.48 -16.95 -4.87
CA GLN A 109 -10.11 -16.14 -3.71
C GLN A 109 -8.74 -15.48 -3.85
N ILE A 110 -7.77 -16.18 -4.45
CA ILE A 110 -6.45 -15.60 -4.75
C ILE A 110 -6.58 -14.47 -5.78
N GLU A 111 -7.33 -14.68 -6.85
CA GLU A 111 -7.55 -13.67 -7.89
C GLU A 111 -8.22 -12.41 -7.30
N GLU A 112 -9.27 -12.59 -6.50
CA GLU A 112 -9.93 -11.49 -5.81
C GLU A 112 -8.97 -10.73 -4.87
N ALA A 113 -8.11 -11.44 -4.15
CA ALA A 113 -7.10 -10.83 -3.29
C ALA A 113 -6.03 -10.06 -4.09
N GLN A 114 -5.68 -10.52 -5.29
CA GLN A 114 -4.78 -9.80 -6.21
C GLN A 114 -5.45 -8.53 -6.73
N GLU A 115 -6.71 -8.59 -7.14
CA GLU A 115 -7.48 -7.42 -7.58
C GLU A 115 -7.63 -6.37 -6.47
N ARG A 116 -7.93 -6.80 -5.24
CA ARG A 116 -7.93 -5.91 -4.07
C ARG A 116 -6.55 -5.28 -3.84
N SER A 117 -5.47 -6.04 -3.99
CA SER A 117 -4.11 -5.50 -3.87
C SER A 117 -3.78 -4.45 -4.94
N LYS A 118 -4.24 -4.65 -6.19
CA LYS A 118 -4.08 -3.64 -7.26
C LYS A 118 -4.80 -2.34 -6.90
N LYS A 119 -6.03 -2.44 -6.40
CA LYS A 119 -6.82 -1.28 -5.94
C LYS A 119 -6.15 -0.57 -4.76
N LEU A 120 -5.69 -1.30 -3.76
CA LEU A 120 -4.96 -0.74 -2.61
C LEU A 120 -3.71 0.04 -3.05
N ARG A 121 -2.92 -0.51 -3.98
CA ARG A 121 -1.76 0.19 -4.54
C ARG A 121 -2.17 1.48 -5.23
N HIS A 122 -3.23 1.45 -6.05
CA HIS A 122 -3.73 2.64 -6.71
C HIS A 122 -4.12 3.73 -5.71
N GLU A 123 -4.92 3.40 -4.70
CA GLU A 123 -5.34 4.36 -3.67
C GLU A 123 -4.15 4.93 -2.87
N SER A 124 -3.18 4.08 -2.52
CA SER A 124 -1.96 4.51 -1.81
C SER A 124 -1.17 5.54 -2.64
N TRP A 125 -1.05 5.29 -3.95
CA TRP A 125 -0.38 6.21 -4.88
C TRP A 125 -1.11 7.55 -4.99
N VAL A 126 -2.45 7.52 -5.11
CA VAL A 126 -3.25 8.74 -5.15
C VAL A 126 -3.06 9.57 -3.88
N GLN A 127 -3.11 8.93 -2.71
CA GLN A 127 -2.91 9.62 -1.43
C GLN A 127 -1.50 10.21 -1.29
N TRP A 128 -0.48 9.49 -1.74
CA TRP A 128 0.90 9.99 -1.75
C TRP A 128 1.03 11.24 -2.62
N ILE A 129 0.47 11.23 -3.84
CA ILE A 129 0.49 12.39 -4.75
C ILE A 129 -0.19 13.60 -4.11
N VAL A 130 -1.38 13.41 -3.51
CA VAL A 130 -2.12 14.47 -2.85
C VAL A 130 -1.30 15.07 -1.72
N SER A 131 -0.76 14.22 -0.84
CA SER A 131 0.05 14.66 0.31
C SER A 131 1.28 15.44 -0.12
N GLN A 132 1.98 14.97 -1.16
CA GLN A 132 3.16 15.63 -1.71
C GLN A 132 2.83 17.02 -2.28
N ARG A 133 1.74 17.14 -3.03
CA ARG A 133 1.30 18.44 -3.59
C ARG A 133 0.87 19.41 -2.50
N SER A 134 0.12 18.93 -1.51
CA SER A 134 -0.28 19.75 -0.36
C SER A 134 0.95 20.28 0.39
N TYR A 135 1.95 19.44 0.65
CA TYR A 135 3.21 19.85 1.28
C TYR A 135 3.93 20.94 0.47
N GLN A 136 4.04 20.78 -0.85
CA GLN A 136 4.66 21.79 -1.72
C GLN A 136 3.94 23.14 -1.63
N HIS A 137 2.61 23.15 -1.68
CA HIS A 137 1.84 24.39 -1.56
C HIS A 137 1.98 25.04 -0.20
N TYR A 138 2.02 24.26 0.89
CA TYR A 138 2.27 24.81 2.23
C TYR A 138 3.66 25.41 2.34
N SER A 139 4.69 24.77 1.78
CA SER A 139 6.05 25.33 1.72
C SER A 139 6.08 26.67 0.99
N GLN A 140 5.40 26.77 -0.15
CA GLN A 140 5.31 28.02 -0.93
C GLN A 140 4.60 29.14 -0.16
N ILE A 141 3.52 28.82 0.55
CA ILE A 141 2.80 29.78 1.40
C ILE A 141 3.70 30.25 2.55
N LEU A 142 4.42 29.33 3.20
CA LEU A 142 5.36 29.67 4.27
C LEU A 142 6.48 30.58 3.76
N GLU A 143 7.03 30.32 2.57
CA GLU A 143 8.01 31.19 1.93
C GLU A 143 7.45 32.59 1.66
N LEU A 144 6.22 32.68 1.13
CA LEU A 144 5.56 33.96 0.90
C LEU A 144 5.36 34.75 2.21
N ILE A 145 4.93 34.08 3.28
CA ILE A 145 4.74 34.71 4.59
C ILE A 145 6.10 35.16 5.16
N ALA A 146 7.10 34.27 5.18
CA ALA A 146 8.41 34.53 5.74
C ALA A 146 9.12 35.71 5.06
N HIS A 147 8.91 35.87 3.75
CA HIS A 147 9.53 36.95 2.98
C HIS A 147 8.55 38.11 2.67
N SER A 148 7.36 38.15 3.29
CA SER A 148 6.33 39.18 3.03
C SER A 148 5.99 39.37 1.54
N GLY A 149 6.03 38.30 0.76
CA GLY A 149 5.83 38.31 -0.69
C GLY A 149 7.02 38.83 -1.52
N GLN A 150 8.16 39.17 -0.89
CA GLN A 150 9.38 39.52 -1.61
C GLN A 150 10.07 38.23 -2.06
N LYS A 151 10.07 37.95 -3.36
CA LYS A 151 10.91 36.89 -3.94
C LYS A 151 12.36 37.18 -3.58
N VAL A 152 12.99 36.35 -2.75
CA VAL A 152 14.44 36.34 -2.63
C VAL A 152 15.00 36.00 -4.01
N PRO A 153 15.80 36.87 -4.66
CA PRO A 153 16.35 36.55 -5.96
C PRO A 153 17.26 35.33 -5.80
N THR A 154 16.92 34.21 -6.45
CA THR A 154 17.76 32.99 -6.48
C THR A 154 19.11 33.22 -7.16
N TYR A 155 19.33 34.41 -7.73
CA TYR A 155 20.58 34.89 -8.27
C TYR A 155 20.98 36.21 -7.60
N SER A 156 21.48 36.17 -6.37
CA SER A 156 22.20 37.32 -5.78
C SER A 156 23.69 37.01 -5.65
N HIS A 157 24.31 36.60 -6.76
CA HIS A 157 25.74 36.74 -6.95
C HIS A 157 26.00 37.44 -8.26
N GLY A 158 25.90 38.78 -8.19
CA GLY A 158 26.27 39.67 -9.28
C GLY A 158 25.22 40.71 -9.55
N GLN A 159 25.58 41.96 -9.26
CA GLN A 159 25.05 43.19 -9.84
C GLN A 159 23.77 43.76 -9.22
N ASN A 160 24.01 44.82 -8.42
CA ASN A 160 23.19 46.02 -8.34
C ASN A 160 22.44 46.27 -9.65
N GLU A 161 21.10 46.30 -9.67
CA GLU A 161 20.31 47.28 -10.44
C GLU A 161 18.95 47.54 -9.76
N SER A 162 18.80 48.80 -9.36
CA SER A 162 17.59 49.64 -9.31
C SER A 162 16.25 49.08 -8.79
N SER A 163 15.82 49.72 -7.71
CA SER A 163 14.43 49.89 -7.26
C SER A 163 13.45 50.26 -8.39
N THR A 164 12.45 49.41 -8.64
CA THR A 164 11.11 49.84 -9.05
C THR A 164 10.08 48.89 -8.46
N GLY A 165 9.33 49.39 -7.47
CA GLY A 165 8.05 48.81 -7.06
C GLY A 165 6.99 49.10 -8.12
N GLY A 166 6.06 48.16 -8.29
CA GLY A 166 4.96 48.18 -9.25
C GLY A 166 5.15 47.10 -10.32
N ALA A 167 4.22 46.20 -10.62
CA ALA A 167 2.79 46.20 -10.44
C ALA A 167 2.28 44.74 -10.37
N ILE A 168 1.74 44.33 -9.21
CA ILE A 168 0.92 43.11 -9.11
C ILE A 168 -0.54 43.46 -8.70
N PHE A 169 -0.82 44.74 -8.42
CA PHE A 169 -2.15 45.19 -8.00
C PHE A 169 -2.94 45.99 -9.05
N ASP A 170 -2.48 46.11 -10.30
CA ASP A 170 -3.27 46.78 -11.34
C ASP A 170 -4.08 45.75 -12.15
N ALA A 171 -5.19 45.33 -11.54
CA ALA A 171 -6.31 44.72 -12.25
C ALA A 171 -7.56 45.50 -11.87
N SER A 172 -7.83 46.60 -12.58
CA SER A 172 -9.14 47.25 -12.59
C SER A 172 -9.36 48.12 -13.83
N ALA A 173 -10.51 47.86 -14.49
CA ALA A 173 -11.19 48.56 -15.60
C ALA A 173 -10.81 48.15 -17.04
#